data_AF-A0A353R047-F1
#
_entry.id   AF-A0A353R047-F1
#
_cell.length_a   1.000
_cell.length_b   1.000
_cell.length_c   1.000
_cell.angle_alpha   90.00
_cell.angle_beta   90.00
_cell.angle_gamma   90.00
#
_symmetry.space_group_name_H-M   'P 1'
#
loop_
_entity.id
_entity.type
_entity.pdbx_description
1 polymer ?
#
loop_
_entity_poly.entity_id
_entity_poly.type
_entity_poly.pdbx_seq_one_letter_code
_entity_poly.pdbx_strand_id
1 'polypeptide(L)'
;DTVTGRTPTQRIEANPAPAAKTNAPQAAPESSLDAVVKAVTPPPAEEPPSPLAKRWQLVAQTDRGPFVITPYRPTYILPLSYAGRRNVEPFQATFGEDEPYDAIEAKFQLSFMSKLWPEFLHPRGDLWFAYTQQSFWQSYNGEASAPFRETNYEPELIYSWKTNFKTLGLNSRLLNVSLDHQSNGRDDPVSRSWNRIIASALFDHGDDFALGLKGWLLRSITA
;
A
#
# COMPACT_ATOMS: atom_id res chain seq x y z
N ASP A 1 28.88 105.85 -33.92
CA ASP A 1 28.81 104.83 -34.98
C ASP A 1 28.08 103.59 -34.45
N THR A 2 26.76 103.44 -34.64
CA THR A 2 26.09 102.71 -35.76
C THR A 2 26.73 101.32 -35.99
N VAL A 3 26.07 100.16 -35.93
CA VAL A 3 24.75 99.75 -36.46
C VAL A 3 24.28 98.41 -35.86
N THR A 4 22.96 98.31 -35.74
CA THR A 4 22.05 97.15 -35.52
C THR A 4 22.25 95.91 -36.42
N GLY A 5 21.83 94.72 -35.95
CA GLY A 5 21.49 93.60 -36.85
C GLY A 5 20.84 92.40 -36.17
N ARG A 6 19.58 92.11 -36.53
CA ARG A 6 18.73 90.97 -36.10
C ARG A 6 18.87 89.75 -37.04
N THR A 7 18.48 88.58 -36.52
CA THR A 7 18.42 87.20 -37.05
C THR A 7 17.67 87.02 -38.39
N PRO A 8 17.84 85.88 -39.09
CA PRO A 8 16.72 84.92 -39.12
C PRO A 8 17.05 83.41 -39.13
N THR A 9 16.03 82.68 -38.69
CA THR A 9 15.67 81.25 -38.63
C THR A 9 16.12 80.35 -39.80
N GLN A 10 16.48 79.10 -39.49
CA GLN A 10 16.19 77.96 -40.36
C GLN A 10 15.51 76.83 -39.56
N ARG A 11 14.35 76.43 -40.09
CA ARG A 11 13.38 75.45 -39.58
C ARG A 11 13.56 74.18 -40.39
N ILE A 12 13.81 73.04 -39.75
CA ILE A 12 13.61 71.72 -40.35
C ILE A 12 12.64 70.97 -39.44
N GLU A 13 11.43 70.73 -39.96
CA GLU A 13 10.45 69.80 -39.41
C GLU A 13 10.80 68.36 -39.84
N ALA A 14 10.66 67.40 -38.94
CA ALA A 14 10.35 66.02 -39.29
C ALA A 14 9.64 65.30 -38.13
N ASN A 15 8.31 65.20 -38.28
CA ASN A 15 7.40 64.08 -37.98
C ASN A 15 7.41 63.39 -36.59
N PRO A 16 6.23 63.24 -35.92
CA PRO A 16 6.10 62.48 -34.67
C PRO A 16 5.66 61.00 -34.87
N ALA A 17 5.88 60.22 -33.80
CA ALA A 17 5.33 58.88 -33.44
C ALA A 17 6.06 57.64 -34.00
N PRO A 18 6.06 56.46 -33.30
CA PRO A 18 5.06 56.02 -32.32
C PRO A 18 5.54 55.31 -31.02
N ALA A 19 4.63 55.33 -30.05
CA ALA A 19 4.24 54.32 -29.04
C ALA A 19 5.27 53.37 -28.38
N ALA A 20 5.19 53.35 -27.05
CA ALA A 20 5.85 52.47 -26.11
C ALA A 20 5.71 50.96 -26.42
N LYS A 21 6.79 50.22 -26.15
CA LYS A 21 6.74 48.81 -25.75
C LYS A 21 7.64 48.63 -24.52
N THR A 22 7.00 48.56 -23.37
CA THR A 22 7.57 48.09 -22.10
C THR A 22 7.89 46.61 -22.25
N ASN A 23 9.17 46.24 -22.22
CA ASN A 23 9.57 44.83 -22.16
C ASN A 23 9.37 44.32 -20.74
N ALA A 24 8.39 43.42 -20.56
CA ALA A 24 8.25 42.63 -19.35
C ALA A 24 9.44 41.64 -19.22
N PRO A 25 9.93 41.33 -18.00
CA PRO A 25 10.99 40.34 -17.82
C PRO A 25 10.50 38.95 -18.22
N GLN A 26 11.22 38.32 -19.13
CA GLN A 26 11.01 36.94 -19.56
C GLN A 26 11.37 35.99 -18.40
N ALA A 27 10.38 35.24 -17.91
CA ALA A 27 10.57 34.26 -16.85
C ALA A 27 11.55 33.17 -17.29
N ALA A 28 12.56 32.91 -16.45
CA ALA A 28 13.50 31.80 -16.59
C ALA A 28 12.75 30.46 -16.52
N PRO A 29 13.23 29.39 -17.20
CA PRO A 29 12.58 28.09 -17.14
C PRO A 29 12.68 27.55 -15.70
N GLU A 30 11.52 27.20 -15.12
CA GLU A 30 11.43 26.61 -13.79
C GLU A 30 12.32 25.34 -13.73
N SER A 31 13.09 25.26 -12.65
CA SER A 31 13.97 24.14 -12.34
C SER A 31 13.18 22.83 -12.35
N SER A 32 13.67 21.82 -13.06
CA SER A 32 13.10 20.47 -13.11
C SER A 32 12.88 19.79 -11.74
N LEU A 33 13.47 20.32 -10.67
CA LEU A 33 13.21 19.90 -9.29
C LEU A 33 11.83 20.34 -8.80
N ASP A 34 11.32 21.50 -9.19
CA ASP A 34 10.02 22.01 -8.76
C ASP A 34 8.86 21.21 -9.39
N ALA A 35 9.09 20.63 -10.58
CA ALA A 35 8.15 19.70 -11.21
C ALA A 35 8.10 18.34 -10.50
N VAL A 36 9.21 17.88 -9.91
CA VAL A 36 9.26 16.66 -9.09
C VAL A 36 8.63 16.90 -7.71
N VAL A 37 8.77 18.12 -7.16
CA VAL A 37 8.15 18.55 -5.90
C VAL A 37 6.65 18.84 -6.07
N LYS A 38 6.16 19.30 -7.22
CA LYS A 38 4.70 19.45 -7.47
C LYS A 38 3.92 18.13 -7.53
N ALA A 39 4.61 16.99 -7.55
CA ALA A 39 3.97 15.68 -7.37
C ALA A 39 3.65 15.37 -5.88
N VAL A 40 3.89 16.29 -4.95
CA VAL A 40 3.64 16.13 -3.50
C VAL A 40 2.16 16.15 -3.14
N THR A 41 1.25 16.48 -4.06
CA THR A 41 -0.17 16.49 -3.74
C THR A 41 -0.73 15.05 -3.73
N PRO A 42 -1.25 14.54 -2.59
CA PRO A 42 -2.15 13.39 -2.64
C PRO A 42 -3.28 13.66 -3.65
N PRO A 43 -3.90 12.62 -4.22
CA PRO A 43 -4.93 12.81 -5.24
C PRO A 43 -5.94 13.88 -4.79
N PRO A 44 -6.33 14.82 -5.68
CA PRO A 44 -7.34 15.83 -5.36
C PRO A 44 -8.56 15.14 -4.75
N ALA A 45 -9.06 15.68 -3.64
CA ALA A 45 -10.12 15.11 -2.82
C ALA A 45 -11.51 15.14 -3.47
N GLU A 46 -11.61 15.20 -4.80
CA GLU A 46 -12.85 15.48 -5.53
C GLU A 46 -13.67 14.23 -5.89
N GLU A 47 -13.10 13.02 -5.79
CA GLU A 47 -13.84 11.75 -5.92
C GLU A 47 -13.85 11.00 -4.57
N PRO A 48 -14.97 10.34 -4.20
CA PRO A 48 -15.00 9.51 -3.00
C PRO A 48 -13.86 8.48 -3.05
N PRO A 49 -13.15 8.23 -1.94
CA PRO A 49 -12.01 7.33 -1.99
C PRO A 49 -12.47 5.91 -2.31
N SER A 50 -11.78 5.28 -3.27
CA SER A 50 -12.00 3.88 -3.65
C SER A 50 -11.91 2.97 -2.41
N PRO A 51 -12.53 1.78 -2.42
CA PRO A 51 -12.42 0.83 -1.32
C PRO A 51 -10.98 0.50 -0.94
N LEU A 52 -10.09 0.44 -1.95
CA LEU A 52 -8.66 0.23 -1.76
C LEU A 52 -8.01 1.41 -1.04
N ALA A 53 -8.31 2.64 -1.46
CA ALA A 53 -7.81 3.85 -0.84
C ALA A 53 -8.28 4.01 0.62
N LYS A 54 -9.55 3.67 0.91
CA LYS A 54 -10.11 3.65 2.27
C LYS A 54 -9.38 2.65 3.16
N ARG A 55 -9.15 1.43 2.66
CA ARG A 55 -8.51 0.37 3.44
C ARG A 55 -7.07 0.70 3.83
N TRP A 56 -6.32 1.31 2.92
CA TRP A 56 -4.93 1.69 3.16
C TRP A 56 -4.74 3.12 3.66
N GLN A 57 -5.84 3.81 3.99
CA GLN A 57 -5.81 5.16 4.55
C GLN A 57 -5.02 6.13 3.67
N LEU A 58 -5.22 6.06 2.35
CA LEU A 58 -4.41 6.80 1.37
C LEU A 58 -4.78 8.28 1.23
N VAL A 59 -5.95 8.67 1.75
CA VAL A 59 -6.43 10.06 1.75
C VAL A 59 -6.64 10.56 3.18
N ALA A 60 -6.49 11.87 3.38
CA ALA A 60 -6.57 12.49 4.71
C ALA A 60 -7.87 12.14 5.47
N GLN A 61 -9.01 12.04 4.77
CA GLN A 61 -10.31 11.67 5.36
C GLN A 61 -10.35 10.24 5.93
N THR A 62 -9.43 9.39 5.49
CA THR A 62 -9.35 7.97 5.87
C THR A 62 -8.17 7.67 6.79
N ASP A 63 -7.30 8.66 7.03
CA ASP A 63 -6.18 8.50 7.96
C ASP A 63 -6.70 8.47 9.39
N ARG A 64 -6.39 7.39 10.10
CA ARG A 64 -6.79 7.18 11.49
C ARG A 64 -5.63 7.43 12.46
N GLY A 65 -4.46 7.78 11.95
CA GLY A 65 -3.24 7.91 12.73
C GLY A 65 -2.55 6.55 13.03
N PRO A 66 -1.39 6.60 13.69
CA PRO A 66 -0.64 5.41 14.05
C PRO A 66 -1.34 4.60 15.16
N PHE A 67 -1.02 3.32 15.25
CA PHE A 67 -1.48 2.37 16.28
C PHE A 67 -2.99 2.07 16.29
N VAL A 68 -3.75 2.57 15.31
CA VAL A 68 -5.13 2.15 15.12
C VAL A 68 -5.17 0.78 14.46
N ILE A 69 -5.90 -0.15 15.08
CA ILE A 69 -6.12 -1.49 14.52
C ILE A 69 -7.17 -1.40 13.42
N THR A 70 -6.84 -1.94 12.25
CA THR A 70 -7.71 -1.96 11.08
C THR A 70 -7.72 -3.33 10.42
N PRO A 71 -8.81 -3.70 9.72
CA PRO A 71 -8.81 -4.95 8.96
C PRO A 71 -7.76 -4.97 7.84
N TYR A 72 -7.00 -6.05 7.78
CA TYR A 72 -6.09 -6.43 6.68
C TYR A 72 -6.50 -7.84 6.30
N ARG A 73 -6.65 -8.28 5.07
CA ARG A 73 -7.22 -9.60 4.70
C ARG A 73 -8.62 -9.91 5.32
N PRO A 74 -9.38 -10.86 4.74
CA PRO A 74 -10.68 -11.23 5.30
C PRO A 74 -10.55 -11.77 6.72
N THR A 75 -11.40 -11.31 7.63
CA THR A 75 -11.63 -11.95 8.92
C THR A 75 -12.96 -12.71 8.83
N TYR A 76 -12.94 -14.00 9.13
CA TYR A 76 -14.10 -14.87 8.94
C TYR A 76 -14.07 -16.06 9.90
N ILE A 77 -15.25 -16.64 10.11
CA ILE A 77 -15.44 -17.97 10.70
C ILE A 77 -16.31 -18.79 9.75
N LEU A 78 -15.86 -20.01 9.47
CA LEU A 78 -16.59 -21.05 8.78
C LEU A 78 -16.86 -22.15 9.82
N PRO A 79 -18.06 -22.19 10.42
CA PRO A 79 -18.39 -23.24 11.39
C PRO A 79 -18.28 -24.64 10.79
N LEU A 80 -18.54 -24.77 9.48
CA LEU A 80 -18.45 -26.03 8.75
C LEU A 80 -17.47 -25.90 7.57
N SER A 81 -16.38 -26.66 7.63
CA SER A 81 -15.44 -26.87 6.52
C SER A 81 -15.22 -28.37 6.35
N TYR A 82 -15.10 -28.83 5.10
CA TYR A 82 -14.91 -30.25 4.78
C TYR A 82 -13.61 -30.46 4.00
N ALA A 83 -12.76 -31.35 4.49
CA ALA A 83 -11.48 -31.73 3.88
C ALA A 83 -11.51 -33.20 3.42
N GLY A 84 -11.86 -33.43 2.15
CA GLY A 84 -11.99 -34.80 1.60
C GLY A 84 -10.68 -35.61 1.56
N ARG A 85 -9.52 -34.97 1.53
CA ARG A 85 -8.20 -35.59 1.70
C ARG A 85 -7.45 -34.89 2.81
N ARG A 86 -7.33 -35.54 3.97
CA ARG A 86 -6.61 -35.02 5.14
C ARG A 86 -5.15 -35.46 5.08
N ASN A 87 -4.23 -34.54 5.32
CA ASN A 87 -2.82 -34.86 5.48
C ASN A 87 -2.55 -35.29 6.92
N VAL A 88 -2.83 -36.55 7.24
CA VAL A 88 -2.71 -37.11 8.61
C VAL A 88 -1.32 -37.69 8.90
N GLU A 89 -0.57 -38.07 7.87
CA GLU A 89 0.71 -38.78 7.99
C GLU A 89 1.74 -38.06 8.88
N PRO A 90 1.97 -36.73 8.77
CA PRO A 90 2.93 -36.05 9.66
C PRO A 90 2.51 -36.08 11.14
N PHE A 91 1.20 -36.07 11.38
CA PHE A 91 0.64 -36.04 12.73
C PHE A 91 0.63 -37.44 13.35
N GLN A 92 0.29 -38.48 12.57
CA GLN A 92 0.29 -39.86 13.04
C GLN A 92 1.68 -40.31 13.49
N ALA A 93 2.73 -39.92 12.75
CA ALA A 93 4.11 -40.21 13.14
C ALA A 93 4.51 -39.55 14.47
N THR A 94 3.83 -38.48 14.89
CA THR A 94 4.19 -37.67 16.07
C THR A 94 3.30 -37.98 17.28
N PHE A 95 2.00 -38.15 17.05
CA PHE A 95 0.98 -38.23 18.09
C PHE A 95 0.32 -39.62 18.17
N GLY A 96 0.70 -40.56 17.28
CA GLY A 96 0.15 -41.91 17.21
C GLY A 96 -0.90 -42.07 16.12
N GLU A 97 -1.14 -43.31 15.66
CA GLU A 97 -2.10 -43.63 14.59
C GLU A 97 -3.55 -43.32 14.98
N ASP A 98 -3.82 -43.21 16.29
CA ASP A 98 -5.15 -43.06 16.88
C ASP A 98 -5.68 -41.61 16.96
N GLU A 99 -4.93 -40.58 16.53
CA GLU A 99 -5.46 -39.21 16.43
C GLU A 99 -6.40 -39.10 15.22
N PRO A 100 -7.73 -39.23 15.42
CA PRO A 100 -8.66 -39.39 14.31
C PRO A 100 -9.15 -38.00 13.92
N TYR A 101 -8.32 -37.18 13.27
CA TYR A 101 -8.81 -35.89 12.79
C TYR A 101 -9.97 -36.10 11.85
N ASP A 102 -11.14 -35.57 12.17
CA ASP A 102 -12.36 -35.62 11.39
C ASP A 102 -12.22 -34.82 10.09
N ALA A 103 -13.01 -35.21 9.08
CA ALA A 103 -13.05 -34.52 7.81
C ALA A 103 -13.80 -33.19 7.91
N ILE A 104 -14.59 -33.02 8.97
CA ILE A 104 -15.34 -31.81 9.27
C ILE A 104 -14.61 -31.06 10.39
N GLU A 105 -14.36 -29.79 10.16
CA GLU A 105 -13.72 -28.90 11.13
C GLU A 105 -14.27 -27.48 11.00
N ALA A 106 -14.18 -26.71 12.08
CA ALA A 106 -14.36 -25.27 12.01
C ALA A 106 -13.06 -24.62 11.49
N LYS A 107 -13.19 -23.67 10.57
CA LYS A 107 -12.05 -22.90 10.04
C LYS A 107 -12.28 -21.43 10.27
N PHE A 108 -11.30 -20.71 10.80
CA PHE A 108 -11.41 -19.26 10.93
C PHE A 108 -10.09 -18.56 10.62
N GLN A 109 -10.22 -17.30 10.23
CA GLN A 109 -9.08 -16.41 10.02
C GLN A 109 -9.33 -15.09 10.76
N LEU A 110 -8.35 -14.69 11.57
CA LEU A 110 -8.26 -13.36 12.14
C LEU A 110 -7.18 -12.60 11.37
N SER A 111 -7.44 -11.36 10.97
CA SER A 111 -6.40 -10.58 10.32
C SER A 111 -6.57 -9.08 10.48
N PHE A 112 -5.50 -8.42 10.90
CA PHE A 112 -5.47 -6.99 11.16
C PHE A 112 -4.13 -6.37 10.77
N MET A 113 -4.13 -5.05 10.63
CA MET A 113 -2.93 -4.24 10.49
C MET A 113 -3.05 -2.95 11.27
N SER A 114 -1.91 -2.37 11.59
CA SER A 114 -1.78 -1.07 12.22
C SER A 114 -0.62 -0.30 11.63
N LYS A 115 -0.85 1.00 11.37
CA LYS A 115 0.20 1.91 10.92
C LYS A 115 1.12 2.14 12.11
N LEU A 116 2.38 1.76 12.01
CA LEU A 116 3.36 1.97 13.07
C LEU A 116 3.98 3.36 12.99
N TRP A 117 4.35 3.77 11.77
CA TRP A 117 5.08 5.01 11.55
C TRP A 117 4.66 5.65 10.22
N PRO A 118 3.87 6.74 10.24
CA PRO A 118 3.57 7.52 9.04
C PRO A 118 4.83 8.22 8.52
N GLU A 119 4.97 8.30 7.20
CA GLU A 119 6.10 9.03 6.57
C GLU A 119 7.49 8.48 6.96
N PHE A 120 7.59 7.18 7.26
CA PHE A 120 8.83 6.49 7.53
C PHE A 120 9.80 6.57 6.34
N LEU A 121 10.99 7.13 6.58
CA LEU A 121 12.06 7.38 5.60
C LEU A 121 11.71 8.36 4.46
N HIS A 122 10.42 8.60 4.18
CA HIS A 122 9.98 9.46 3.10
C HIS A 122 8.52 9.93 3.30
N PRO A 123 8.13 11.15 2.89
CA PRO A 123 6.74 11.66 3.00
C PRO A 123 5.64 10.84 2.31
N ARG A 124 6.01 9.86 1.48
CA ARG A 124 5.09 8.94 0.79
C ARG A 124 5.09 7.52 1.37
N GLY A 125 6.01 7.23 2.26
CA GLY A 125 6.26 5.90 2.78
C GLY A 125 5.67 5.74 4.17
N ASP A 126 4.77 4.80 4.38
CA ASP A 126 4.28 4.45 5.71
C ASP A 126 4.81 3.06 6.10
N LEU A 127 5.17 2.88 7.37
CA LEU A 127 5.50 1.59 7.93
C LEU A 127 4.29 1.01 8.66
N TRP A 128 3.95 -0.24 8.34
CA TRP A 128 2.81 -0.96 8.90
C TRP A 128 3.25 -2.28 9.52
N PHE A 129 2.58 -2.66 10.60
CA PHE A 129 2.57 -4.02 11.09
C PHE A 129 1.24 -4.68 10.73
N ALA A 130 1.30 -5.91 10.26
CA ALA A 130 0.14 -6.73 10.01
C ALA A 130 0.30 -8.10 10.65
N TYR A 131 -0.82 -8.71 10.99
CA TYR A 131 -0.88 -10.04 11.55
C TYR A 131 -2.08 -10.77 10.97
N THR A 132 -1.84 -11.96 10.44
CA THR A 132 -2.87 -12.90 10.02
C THR A 132 -2.69 -14.21 10.78
N GLN A 133 -3.80 -14.77 11.27
CA GLN A 133 -3.82 -16.10 11.87
C GLN A 133 -4.93 -16.93 11.22
N GLN A 134 -4.61 -18.15 10.78
CA GLN A 134 -5.60 -19.10 10.27
C GLN A 134 -5.57 -20.37 11.11
N SER A 135 -6.72 -20.77 11.65
CA SER A 135 -6.82 -21.95 12.52
C SER A 135 -7.83 -22.95 11.97
N PHE A 136 -7.53 -24.23 12.16
CA PHE A 136 -8.33 -25.38 11.82
C PHE A 136 -8.64 -26.16 13.09
N TRP A 137 -9.90 -26.12 13.51
CA TRP A 137 -10.35 -26.59 14.80
C TRP A 137 -11.28 -27.79 14.65
N GLN A 138 -10.92 -28.90 15.28
CA GLN A 138 -11.70 -30.14 15.30
C GLN A 138 -12.87 -30.03 16.28
N SER A 139 -13.67 -28.96 16.17
CA SER A 139 -14.72 -28.59 17.12
C SER A 139 -15.80 -29.65 17.35
N TYR A 140 -15.92 -30.60 16.42
CA TYR A 140 -16.91 -31.68 16.45
C TYR A 140 -16.33 -33.02 16.89
N ASN A 141 -15.00 -33.12 17.01
CA ASN A 141 -14.32 -34.34 17.42
C ASN A 141 -14.32 -34.45 18.95
N GLY A 142 -15.45 -34.91 19.50
CA GLY A 142 -15.60 -35.10 20.94
C GLY A 142 -14.68 -36.18 21.52
N GLU A 143 -14.33 -37.19 20.72
CA GLU A 143 -13.46 -38.30 21.13
C GLU A 143 -12.03 -37.84 21.43
N ALA A 144 -11.51 -36.89 20.64
CA ALA A 144 -10.19 -36.28 20.83
C ALA A 144 -10.21 -34.99 21.68
N SER A 145 -11.33 -34.66 22.34
CA SER A 145 -11.50 -33.42 23.13
C SER A 145 -11.37 -32.13 22.29
N ALA A 146 -11.84 -32.16 21.04
CA ALA A 146 -11.93 -31.05 20.11
C ALA A 146 -10.62 -30.23 19.94
N PRO A 147 -9.51 -30.85 19.52
CA PRO A 147 -8.22 -30.20 19.44
C PRO A 147 -8.13 -29.22 18.27
N PHE A 148 -7.23 -28.23 18.36
CA PHE A 148 -6.78 -27.50 17.19
C PHE A 148 -5.82 -28.39 16.40
N ARG A 149 -6.23 -28.76 15.18
CA ARG A 149 -5.37 -29.54 14.28
C ARG A 149 -4.18 -28.69 13.84
N GLU A 150 -4.45 -27.47 13.41
CA GLU A 150 -3.39 -26.57 12.93
C GLU A 150 -3.72 -25.10 13.16
N THR A 151 -2.70 -24.31 13.52
CA THR A 151 -2.81 -22.84 13.61
C THR A 151 -1.60 -22.23 12.93
N ASN A 152 -1.81 -21.41 11.90
CA ASN A 152 -0.75 -20.70 11.21
C ASN A 152 -0.74 -19.24 11.68
N TYR A 153 0.42 -18.77 12.12
CA TYR A 153 0.73 -17.42 12.57
C TYR A 153 1.54 -16.71 11.47
N GLU A 154 1.08 -15.57 10.98
CA GLU A 154 1.71 -14.83 9.87
C GLU A 154 1.83 -13.33 10.23
N PRO A 155 2.82 -12.93 11.06
CA PRO A 155 3.20 -11.53 11.20
C PRO A 155 3.93 -11.00 9.95
N GLU A 156 3.63 -9.76 9.59
CA GLU A 156 4.17 -9.08 8.41
C GLU A 156 4.54 -7.63 8.76
N LEU A 157 5.74 -7.18 8.38
CA LEU A 157 6.16 -5.78 8.45
C LEU A 157 6.18 -5.22 7.04
N ILE A 158 5.37 -4.21 6.76
CA ILE A 158 5.12 -3.70 5.41
C ILE A 158 5.58 -2.24 5.31
N TYR A 159 6.49 -1.97 4.38
CA TYR A 159 6.76 -0.62 3.92
C TYR A 159 5.89 -0.31 2.70
N SER A 160 5.03 0.70 2.83
CA SER A 160 4.03 1.07 1.85
C SER A 160 4.32 2.42 1.24
N TRP A 161 4.60 2.44 -0.06
CA TRP A 161 4.87 3.65 -0.83
C TRP A 161 3.66 4.08 -1.64
N LYS A 162 3.12 5.26 -1.32
CA LYS A 162 1.95 5.85 -2.00
C LYS A 162 2.31 6.29 -3.43
N THR A 163 1.52 5.86 -4.40
CA THR A 163 1.65 6.23 -5.83
C THR A 163 0.35 6.83 -6.35
N ASN A 164 0.42 7.51 -7.50
CA ASN A 164 -0.74 8.19 -8.10
C ASN A 164 -0.67 8.30 -9.64
N PHE A 165 0.13 7.46 -10.31
CA PHE A 165 0.20 7.46 -11.78
C PHE A 165 -0.92 6.63 -12.39
N LYS A 166 -1.37 7.00 -13.60
CA LYS A 166 -2.37 6.26 -14.38
C LYS A 166 -1.70 5.51 -15.53
N THR A 167 -2.04 4.24 -15.73
CA THR A 167 -1.57 3.43 -16.86
C THR A 167 -2.63 2.44 -17.30
N LEU A 168 -2.88 2.30 -18.61
CA LEU A 168 -3.86 1.37 -19.17
C LEU A 168 -5.27 1.47 -18.53
N GLY A 169 -5.69 2.69 -18.14
CA GLY A 169 -6.95 2.92 -17.45
C GLY A 169 -6.93 2.65 -15.93
N LEU A 170 -5.87 2.08 -15.38
CA LEU A 170 -5.71 1.80 -13.96
C LEU A 170 -5.00 2.96 -13.23
N ASN A 171 -5.47 3.30 -12.04
CA ASN A 171 -4.77 4.20 -11.13
C ASN A 171 -3.88 3.37 -10.20
N SER A 172 -2.57 3.64 -10.20
CA SER A 172 -1.68 3.09 -9.19
C SER A 172 -1.90 3.78 -7.86
N ARG A 173 -1.97 3.00 -6.77
CA ARG A 173 -2.22 3.49 -5.41
C ARG A 173 -1.07 3.21 -4.46
N LEU A 174 -0.51 2.01 -4.53
CA LEU A 174 0.52 1.54 -3.61
C LEU A 174 1.52 0.63 -4.28
N LEU A 175 2.78 0.80 -3.88
CA LEU A 175 3.81 -0.21 -3.99
C LEU A 175 4.24 -0.61 -2.57
N ASN A 176 4.21 -1.89 -2.27
CA ASN A 176 4.58 -2.41 -0.96
C ASN A 176 5.79 -3.33 -1.07
N VAL A 177 6.67 -3.25 -0.07
CA VAL A 177 7.69 -4.26 0.21
C VAL A 177 7.48 -4.72 1.64
N SER A 178 7.43 -6.03 1.88
CA SER A 178 7.22 -6.57 3.22
C SER A 178 8.15 -7.71 3.57
N LEU A 179 8.46 -7.76 4.87
CA LEU A 179 9.08 -8.89 5.54
C LEU A 179 7.97 -9.71 6.18
N ASP A 180 7.90 -10.98 5.84
CA ASP A 180 6.81 -11.86 6.23
C ASP A 180 7.41 -13.14 6.84
N HIS A 181 6.92 -13.48 8.02
CA HIS A 181 7.21 -14.74 8.67
C HIS A 181 5.91 -15.51 8.78
N GLN A 182 5.91 -16.78 8.41
CA GLN A 182 4.77 -17.65 8.64
C GLN A 182 5.26 -18.93 9.31
N SER A 183 4.59 -19.32 10.39
CA SER A 183 4.87 -20.58 11.09
C SER A 183 3.61 -21.16 11.69
N ASN A 184 3.66 -22.44 12.05
CA ASN A 184 2.56 -23.09 12.75
C ASN A 184 2.73 -23.17 14.28
N GLY A 185 3.85 -22.66 14.81
CA GLY A 185 4.12 -22.65 16.25
C GLY A 185 4.25 -24.04 16.89
N ARG A 186 4.52 -25.08 16.08
CA ARG A 186 4.73 -26.45 16.55
C ARG A 186 6.22 -26.78 16.65
N ASP A 187 6.53 -27.75 17.50
CA ASP A 187 7.85 -28.38 17.58
C ASP A 187 8.01 -29.47 16.51
N ASP A 188 9.25 -29.92 16.30
CA ASP A 188 9.55 -31.03 15.39
C ASP A 188 8.83 -32.32 15.82
N PRO A 189 8.40 -33.18 14.86
CA PRO A 189 8.64 -33.11 13.41
C PRO A 189 7.50 -32.45 12.60
N VAL A 190 6.46 -31.94 13.27
CA VAL A 190 5.31 -31.26 12.63
C VAL A 190 5.52 -29.75 12.52
N SER A 191 6.68 -29.24 12.95
CA SER A 191 7.05 -27.83 12.78
C SER A 191 7.05 -27.43 11.32
N ARG A 192 6.39 -26.33 10.99
CA ARG A 192 6.42 -25.72 9.66
C ARG A 192 6.68 -24.23 9.82
N SER A 193 7.71 -23.71 9.16
CA SER A 193 7.96 -22.28 9.10
C SER A 193 8.72 -21.86 7.84
N TRP A 194 8.54 -20.60 7.45
CA TRP A 194 9.25 -20.00 6.34
C TRP A 194 9.22 -18.47 6.43
N ASN A 195 10.21 -17.84 5.79
CA ASN A 195 10.33 -16.38 5.73
C ASN A 195 10.34 -15.92 4.28
N ARG A 196 9.58 -14.85 4.00
CA ARG A 196 9.39 -14.30 2.66
C ARG A 196 9.70 -12.81 2.65
N ILE A 197 10.31 -12.36 1.56
CA ILE A 197 10.25 -10.95 1.16
C ILE A 197 9.20 -10.86 0.07
N ILE A 198 8.19 -10.03 0.28
CA ILE A 198 7.06 -9.87 -0.63
C ILE A 198 7.14 -8.47 -1.24
N ALA A 199 6.92 -8.39 -2.55
CA ALA A 199 6.65 -7.14 -3.24
C ALA A 199 5.23 -7.18 -3.78
N SER A 200 4.49 -6.09 -3.63
CA SER A 200 3.16 -5.97 -4.24
C SER A 200 2.87 -4.59 -4.80
N ALA A 201 1.99 -4.55 -5.79
CA ALA A 201 1.50 -3.34 -6.43
C ALA A 201 -0.02 -3.38 -6.47
N LEU A 202 -0.66 -2.30 -6.03
CA LEU A 202 -2.11 -2.22 -5.95
C LEU A 202 -2.63 -1.07 -6.80
N PHE A 203 -3.66 -1.39 -7.59
CA PHE A 203 -4.28 -0.53 -8.57
C PHE A 203 -5.80 -0.55 -8.40
N ASP A 204 -6.47 0.51 -8.81
CA ASP A 204 -7.94 0.54 -8.93
C ASP A 204 -8.40 1.23 -10.21
N HIS A 205 -9.67 0.99 -10.55
CA HIS A 205 -10.38 1.69 -11.62
C HIS A 205 -11.80 2.01 -11.15
N GLY A 206 -12.08 3.30 -10.94
CA GLY A 206 -13.32 3.74 -10.30
C GLY A 206 -13.49 3.15 -8.89
N ASP A 207 -14.74 2.89 -8.52
CA ASP A 207 -15.10 2.35 -7.20
C ASP A 207 -15.28 0.82 -7.18
N ASP A 208 -15.41 0.19 -8.35
CA ASP A 208 -15.88 -1.19 -8.47
C ASP A 208 -14.78 -2.21 -8.80
N PHE A 209 -13.59 -1.75 -9.19
CA PHE A 209 -12.50 -2.62 -9.60
C PHE A 209 -11.19 -2.32 -8.88
N ALA A 210 -10.58 -3.35 -8.30
CA ALA A 210 -9.25 -3.31 -7.71
C ALA A 210 -8.41 -4.48 -8.23
N LEU A 211 -7.14 -4.22 -8.54
CA LEU A 211 -6.17 -5.21 -8.99
C LEU A 211 -4.95 -5.17 -8.06
N GLY A 212 -4.56 -6.34 -7.54
CA GLY A 212 -3.35 -6.52 -6.76
C GLY A 212 -2.41 -7.51 -7.43
N LEU A 213 -1.16 -7.10 -7.67
CA LEU A 213 -0.09 -7.99 -8.08
C LEU A 213 0.82 -8.25 -6.87
N LYS A 214 1.14 -9.51 -6.60
CA LYS A 214 1.99 -9.92 -5.48
C LYS A 214 3.00 -10.97 -5.94
N GLY A 215 4.27 -10.74 -5.66
CA GLY A 215 5.35 -11.71 -5.84
C GLY A 215 6.15 -11.86 -4.55
N TRP A 216 6.83 -12.99 -4.38
CA TRP A 216 7.65 -13.24 -3.20
C TRP A 216 8.93 -13.99 -3.51
N LEU A 217 9.95 -13.75 -2.69
CA LEU A 217 11.21 -14.48 -2.66
C LEU A 217 11.33 -15.22 -1.32
N LEU A 218 11.68 -16.49 -1.40
CA LEU A 218 11.97 -17.33 -0.23
C LEU A 218 13.32 -16.94 0.38
N ARG A 219 13.37 -16.78 1.70
CA ARG A 219 14.61 -16.55 2.45
C ARG A 219 15.04 -17.74 3.29
N SER A 220 14.12 -18.44 3.93
CA SER A 220 14.39 -19.70 4.63
C SER A 220 13.12 -20.54 4.79
N ILE A 221 13.29 -21.85 4.96
CA ILE A 221 12.22 -22.85 5.16
C ILE A 221 12.70 -23.83 6.25
N THR A 222 11.82 -24.14 7.19
CA THR A 222 11.93 -25.30 8.10
C THR A 222 10.66 -26.12 7.90
N ALA A 223 10.82 -27.38 7.48
CA ALA A 223 9.71 -28.28 7.16
C ALA A 223 9.97 -29.68 7.70
#